data_AF-A0A514CNC7-F1
#
_entry.id   AF-A0A514CNC7-F1
#
_cell.length_a   1.000
_cell.length_b   1.000
_cell.length_c   1.000
_cell.angle_alpha   90.00
_cell.angle_beta   90.00
_cell.angle_gamma   90.00
#
_symmetry.space_group_name_H-M   'P 1'
#
loop_
_entity.id
_entity.type
_entity.pdbx_description
1 polymer ?
#
loop_
_entity_poly.entity_id
_entity_poly.type
_entity_poly.pdbx_seq_one_letter_code
_entity_poly.pdbx_strand_id
1 'polypeptide(L)'
;MMKVGLFIPFSGQVSHVQQEIRNGLGIGVNSDEWERVDFAVQYYQSNVQEDLQLALLHLESVSGVSLILAVMDRNHESAMMACVKNCRCPIVLINMIKSRPVRDHGLRHVFMNSLFLSSSQFVLANFVRDLLDQQSCICLSEIGGITGLWDSLSGADHIKGNLMGYCQDASDLIKVLEVSSKSLFSASTWFRELQNEANVEFVEHYQRRFAAIPSPFALLAYEIGLLLRNQYQKKYPRSQNSIVSALRRINVTGPRGAINLRADCQRSSVVYVSKVGTRHKGGDDKREIVCREEYREASCG
;
A
#
# COMPACT_ATOMS: atom_id res chain seq x y z
N MET A 1 16.31 -21.59 6.01
CA MET A 1 15.23 -20.68 6.45
C MET A 1 15.41 -19.36 5.71
N MET A 2 14.35 -18.70 5.25
CA MET A 2 14.47 -17.33 4.73
C MET A 2 14.43 -16.39 5.93
N LYS A 3 15.31 -15.38 5.97
CA LYS A 3 15.17 -14.29 6.93
C LYS A 3 14.76 -13.02 6.19
N VAL A 4 13.70 -12.39 6.67
CA VAL A 4 13.14 -11.16 6.11
C VAL A 4 13.48 -10.02 7.05
N GLY A 5 14.14 -8.99 6.52
CA GLY A 5 14.33 -7.74 7.23
C GLY A 5 13.04 -6.92 7.16
N LEU A 6 12.54 -6.43 8.29
CA LEU A 6 11.45 -5.47 8.37
C LEU A 6 12.05 -4.11 8.72
N PHE A 7 11.93 -3.14 7.82
CA PHE A 7 12.41 -1.77 8.02
C PHE A 7 11.19 -0.85 8.19
N ILE A 8 10.87 -0.46 9.42
CA ILE A 8 9.57 0.14 9.77
C ILE A 8 9.78 1.50 10.48
N PRO A 9 9.02 2.55 10.13
CA PRO A 9 9.09 3.82 10.86
C PRO A 9 8.62 3.62 12.29
N PHE A 10 9.39 4.13 13.24
CA PHE A 10 9.02 4.12 14.64
C PHE A 10 7.86 5.11 14.88
N SER A 11 6.74 4.59 15.38
CA SER A 11 5.49 5.30 15.63
C SER A 11 4.72 4.58 16.73
N GLY A 12 3.66 5.20 17.25
CA GLY A 12 2.80 4.57 18.26
C GLY A 12 2.08 3.29 17.80
N GLN A 13 2.09 2.98 16.49
CA GLN A 13 1.42 1.81 15.91
C GLN A 13 2.39 0.72 15.40
N VAL A 14 3.69 0.85 15.70
CA VAL A 14 4.76 -0.01 15.16
C VAL A 14 4.51 -1.50 15.37
N SER A 15 4.14 -1.91 16.59
CA SER A 15 3.95 -3.32 16.92
C SER A 15 2.82 -3.94 16.09
N HIS A 16 1.76 -3.17 15.83
CA HIS A 16 0.64 -3.61 15.00
C HIS A 16 1.07 -3.78 13.53
N VAL A 17 1.73 -2.78 12.94
CA VAL A 17 2.20 -2.86 11.53
C VAL A 17 3.17 -4.03 11.33
N GLN A 18 4.11 -4.21 12.26
CA GLN A 18 5.04 -5.34 12.24
C GLN A 18 4.29 -6.69 12.25
N GLN A 19 3.30 -6.83 13.13
CA GLN A 19 2.55 -8.08 13.25
C GLN A 19 1.69 -8.34 12.00
N GLU A 20 1.04 -7.31 11.45
CA GLU A 20 0.26 -7.41 10.22
C GLU A 20 1.12 -7.85 9.03
N ILE A 21 2.31 -7.26 8.86
CA ILE A 21 3.25 -7.65 7.79
C ILE A 21 3.69 -9.10 7.96
N ARG A 22 4.01 -9.51 9.20
CA ARG A 22 4.32 -10.90 9.49
C ARG A 22 3.13 -11.76 9.05
N ASN A 23 1.98 -11.63 9.71
CA ASN A 23 0.78 -12.43 9.49
C ASN A 23 0.44 -12.57 7.99
N GLY A 24 0.39 -11.45 7.26
CA GLY A 24 0.14 -11.44 5.83
C GLY A 24 1.17 -12.26 5.06
N LEU A 25 2.46 -11.96 5.25
CA LEU A 25 3.55 -12.57 4.49
C LEU A 25 3.51 -14.09 4.54
N GLY A 26 3.42 -14.68 5.72
CA GLY A 26 3.50 -16.14 5.80
C GLY A 26 2.19 -16.88 5.56
N ILE A 27 1.00 -16.25 5.63
CA ILE A 27 -0.16 -16.84 4.92
C ILE A 27 0.17 -16.92 3.42
N GLY A 28 0.78 -15.88 2.86
CA GLY A 28 1.15 -15.85 1.44
C GLY A 28 2.17 -16.92 1.07
N VAL A 29 3.23 -17.10 1.88
CA VAL A 29 4.31 -18.06 1.60
C VAL A 29 3.84 -19.52 1.69
N ASN A 30 2.97 -19.87 2.64
CA ASN A 30 2.15 -21.10 2.79
C ASN A 30 1.88 -21.31 4.29
N SER A 31 0.63 -21.61 4.69
CA SER A 31 0.22 -21.68 6.11
C SER A 31 0.97 -22.71 6.93
N ASP A 32 1.33 -23.83 6.31
CA ASP A 32 1.91 -24.99 7.00
C ASP A 32 3.44 -24.90 7.09
N GLU A 33 4.04 -23.96 6.37
CA GLU A 33 5.49 -23.72 6.35
C GLU A 33 5.88 -22.38 6.98
N TRP A 34 4.96 -21.73 7.71
CA TRP A 34 5.19 -20.46 8.38
C TRP A 34 6.49 -20.45 9.21
N GLU A 35 6.83 -21.56 9.85
CA GLU A 35 8.05 -21.74 10.65
C GLU A 35 9.36 -21.57 9.84
N ARG A 36 9.29 -21.46 8.51
CA ARG A 36 10.46 -21.31 7.62
C ARG A 36 10.81 -19.86 7.29
N VAL A 37 10.03 -18.89 7.78
CA VAL A 37 10.32 -17.45 7.63
C VAL A 37 10.66 -16.85 8.99
N ASP A 38 11.90 -16.41 9.13
CA ASP A 38 12.40 -15.66 10.28
C ASP A 38 12.43 -14.16 9.96
N PHE A 39 12.38 -13.32 10.98
CA PHE A 39 12.29 -11.87 10.83
C PHE A 39 13.36 -11.16 11.63
N ALA A 40 14.17 -10.35 10.96
CA ALA A 40 14.97 -9.31 11.59
C ALA A 40 14.20 -8.00 11.51
N VAL A 41 14.16 -7.19 12.57
CA VAL A 41 13.38 -5.94 12.57
C VAL A 41 14.29 -4.79 12.94
N GLN A 42 14.21 -3.73 12.16
CA GLN A 42 14.90 -2.48 12.43
C GLN A 42 13.90 -1.33 12.30
N TYR A 43 13.83 -0.53 13.36
CA TYR A 43 13.02 0.68 13.37
C TYR A 43 13.88 1.90 13.03
N TYR A 44 13.25 2.91 12.44
CA TYR A 44 13.87 4.20 12.19
C TYR A 44 12.98 5.34 12.69
N GLN A 45 13.57 6.35 13.35
CA GLN A 45 12.87 7.52 13.88
C GLN A 45 13.24 8.81 13.12
N SER A 46 14.46 8.85 12.59
CA SER A 46 15.09 10.07 12.12
C SER A 46 14.76 10.35 10.65
N ASN A 47 14.57 11.63 10.33
CA ASN A 47 14.56 12.13 8.94
C ASN A 47 15.99 12.30 8.40
N VAL A 48 17.01 12.15 9.24
CA VAL A 48 18.42 12.27 8.86
C VAL A 48 18.80 11.07 8.01
N GLN A 49 19.28 11.34 6.80
CA GLN A 49 19.59 10.31 5.81
C GLN A 49 20.67 9.34 6.31
N GLU A 50 21.66 9.84 7.03
CA GLU A 50 22.74 9.05 7.60
C GLU A 50 22.21 8.00 8.59
N ASP A 51 21.26 8.38 9.45
CA ASP A 51 20.65 7.47 10.42
C ASP A 51 19.84 6.37 9.72
N LEU A 52 19.08 6.74 8.68
CA LEU A 52 18.33 5.78 7.85
C LEU A 52 19.27 4.80 7.16
N GLN A 53 20.38 5.30 6.61
CA GLN A 53 21.37 4.49 5.93
C GLN A 53 22.06 3.52 6.90
N LEU A 54 22.46 3.99 8.08
CA LEU A 54 23.06 3.15 9.11
C LEU A 54 22.10 2.06 9.58
N ALA A 55 20.83 2.40 9.81
CA ALA A 55 19.82 1.43 10.21
C ALA A 55 19.57 0.38 9.11
N LEU A 56 19.49 0.79 7.84
CA LEU A 56 19.34 -0.13 6.72
C LEU A 56 20.56 -1.05 6.55
N LEU A 57 21.78 -0.51 6.69
CA LEU A 57 23.02 -1.29 6.65
C LEU A 57 23.11 -2.29 7.82
N HIS A 58 22.67 -1.89 9.01
CA HIS A 58 22.59 -2.79 10.16
C HIS A 58 21.66 -3.97 9.85
N LEU A 59 20.45 -3.69 9.34
CA LEU A 59 19.49 -4.73 8.96
C LEU A 59 20.04 -5.67 7.87
N GLU A 60 20.74 -5.13 6.87
CA GLU A 60 21.38 -5.90 5.80
C GLU A 60 22.52 -6.79 6.31
N SER A 61 23.25 -6.34 7.33
CA SER A 61 24.34 -7.11 7.94
C SER A 61 23.88 -8.27 8.82
N VAL A 62 22.59 -8.34 9.16
CA VAL A 62 22.02 -9.47 9.91
C VAL A 62 22.12 -10.74 9.07
N SER A 63 22.86 -11.72 9.58
CA SER A 63 23.09 -13.01 8.90
C SER A 63 21.78 -13.67 8.46
N GLY A 64 21.72 -14.00 7.16
CA GLY A 64 20.59 -14.70 6.53
C GLY A 64 19.48 -13.79 5.99
N VAL A 65 19.53 -12.46 6.21
CA VAL A 65 18.57 -11.53 5.60
C VAL A 65 18.74 -11.56 4.09
N SER A 66 17.68 -11.97 3.39
CA SER A 66 17.69 -12.17 1.94
C SER A 66 16.64 -11.33 1.20
N LEU A 67 15.74 -10.69 1.95
CA LEU A 67 14.71 -9.77 1.47
C LEU A 67 14.46 -8.72 2.55
N ILE A 68 14.30 -7.46 2.18
CA ILE A 68 13.85 -6.39 3.08
C ILE A 68 12.46 -5.92 2.65
N LEU A 69 11.54 -5.86 3.59
CA LEU A 69 10.25 -5.19 3.46
C LEU A 69 10.33 -3.87 4.19
N ALA A 70 10.33 -2.77 3.45
CA ALA A 70 10.43 -1.44 4.03
C ALA A 70 9.07 -0.73 3.95
N VAL A 71 8.54 -0.35 5.10
CA VAL A 71 7.37 0.53 5.19
C VAL A 71 7.88 1.95 5.05
N MET A 72 7.30 2.71 4.13
CA MET A 72 7.69 4.10 3.93
C MET A 72 6.70 5.06 4.60
N ASP A 73 7.26 6.03 5.32
CA ASP A 73 6.54 7.25 5.70
C ASP A 73 6.84 8.36 4.67
N ARG A 74 5.88 9.26 4.47
CA ARG A 74 5.96 10.37 3.50
C ARG A 74 7.14 11.28 3.77
N ASN A 75 7.43 11.54 5.04
CA ASN A 75 8.45 12.50 5.46
C ASN A 75 9.87 12.03 5.12
N HIS A 76 10.04 10.73 4.84
CA HIS A 76 11.34 10.10 4.61
C HIS A 76 11.53 9.67 3.16
N GLU A 77 10.63 9.99 2.23
CA GLU A 77 10.66 9.40 0.88
C GLU A 77 11.99 9.64 0.16
N SER A 78 12.44 10.90 0.09
CA SER A 78 13.69 11.27 -0.59
C SER A 78 14.92 10.61 0.07
N ALA A 79 15.02 10.69 1.40
CA ALA A 79 16.14 10.13 2.14
C ALA A 79 16.19 8.59 2.05
N MET A 80 15.02 7.94 2.14
CA MET A 80 14.89 6.49 1.94
C MET A 80 15.32 6.08 0.54
N MET A 81 14.89 6.82 -0.50
CA MET A 81 15.28 6.52 -1.88
C MET A 81 16.80 6.62 -2.11
N ALA A 82 17.47 7.57 -1.45
CA ALA A 82 18.93 7.65 -1.44
C ALA A 82 19.58 6.44 -0.74
N CYS A 83 18.98 5.94 0.35
CA CYS A 83 19.48 4.79 1.11
C CYS A 83 19.33 3.47 0.33
N VAL A 84 18.14 3.20 -0.22
CA VAL A 84 17.84 1.92 -0.90
C VAL A 84 18.65 1.71 -2.18
N LYS A 85 19.11 2.80 -2.81
CA LYS A 85 20.01 2.74 -3.98
C LYS A 85 21.29 1.96 -3.69
N ASN A 86 21.80 2.03 -2.45
CA ASN A 86 23.06 1.41 -2.06
C ASN A 86 22.90 0.05 -1.37
N CYS A 87 21.66 -0.38 -1.08
CA CYS A 87 21.41 -1.68 -0.47
C CYS A 87 21.63 -2.80 -1.49
N ARG A 88 22.29 -3.90 -1.07
CA ARG A 88 22.55 -5.06 -1.96
C ARG A 88 21.43 -6.10 -1.85
N CYS A 89 20.69 -6.08 -0.75
CA CYS A 89 19.53 -6.93 -0.56
C CYS A 89 18.36 -6.46 -1.43
N PRO A 90 17.57 -7.37 -2.03
CA PRO A 90 16.29 -7.01 -2.64
C PRO A 90 15.39 -6.32 -1.61
N ILE A 91 14.75 -5.22 -2.02
CA ILE A 91 13.85 -4.44 -1.18
C ILE A 91 12.47 -4.36 -1.83
N VAL A 92 11.41 -4.63 -1.07
CA VAL A 92 10.03 -4.30 -1.46
C VAL A 92 9.54 -3.16 -0.58
N LEU A 93 9.21 -2.04 -1.24
CA LEU A 93 8.67 -0.86 -0.60
C LEU A 93 7.15 -1.02 -0.45
N ILE A 94 6.68 -1.00 0.80
CA ILE A 94 5.29 -1.19 1.20
C ILE A 94 4.69 0.17 1.57
N ASN A 95 3.47 0.42 1.11
CA ASN A 95 2.69 1.63 1.45
C ASN A 95 3.34 2.94 0.97
N MET A 96 4.01 2.92 -0.18
CA MET A 96 4.54 4.14 -0.79
C MET A 96 3.44 4.94 -1.50
N ILE A 97 3.42 6.25 -1.28
CA ILE A 97 2.39 7.14 -1.82
C ILE A 97 2.68 7.57 -3.26
N LYS A 98 3.96 7.80 -3.61
CA LYS A 98 4.37 8.27 -4.94
C LYS A 98 5.13 7.18 -5.69
N SER A 99 4.75 6.92 -6.94
CA SER A 99 5.36 5.90 -7.81
C SER A 99 6.61 6.37 -8.56
N ARG A 100 6.72 7.68 -8.83
CA ARG A 100 7.75 8.25 -9.71
C ARG A 100 9.21 7.92 -9.31
N PRO A 101 9.63 8.02 -8.03
CA PRO A 101 11.05 7.94 -7.68
C PRO A 101 11.73 6.61 -8.06
N VAL A 102 10.99 5.48 -8.07
CA VAL A 102 11.62 4.17 -8.28
C VAL A 102 11.92 3.90 -9.76
N ARG A 103 11.07 4.37 -10.68
CA ARG A 103 11.25 4.16 -12.12
C ARG A 103 12.50 4.85 -12.64
N ASP A 104 12.68 6.10 -12.22
CA ASP A 104 13.71 6.99 -12.75
C ASP A 104 15.13 6.55 -12.36
N HIS A 105 15.26 5.73 -11.32
CA HIS A 105 16.56 5.29 -10.81
C HIS A 105 17.04 3.94 -11.34
N GLY A 106 16.23 3.22 -12.13
CA GLY A 106 16.63 1.93 -12.72
C GLY A 106 17.04 0.86 -11.70
N LEU A 107 16.54 0.95 -10.45
CA LEU A 107 16.95 0.11 -9.34
C LEU A 107 16.38 -1.30 -9.48
N ARG A 108 17.18 -2.20 -10.07
CA ARG A 108 16.80 -3.58 -10.41
C ARG A 108 16.41 -4.46 -9.21
N HIS A 109 16.83 -4.08 -8.01
CA HIS A 109 16.59 -4.79 -6.75
C HIS A 109 15.50 -4.14 -5.88
N VAL A 110 14.94 -3.01 -6.31
CA VAL A 110 13.88 -2.31 -5.60
C VAL A 110 12.53 -2.56 -6.29
N PHE A 111 11.57 -3.01 -5.50
CA PHE A 111 10.22 -3.35 -5.90
C PHE A 111 9.24 -2.50 -5.11
N MET A 112 8.01 -2.36 -5.59
CA MET A 112 6.97 -1.65 -4.84
C MET A 112 5.70 -2.48 -4.79
N ASN A 113 5.13 -2.62 -3.59
CA ASN A 113 3.77 -3.06 -3.42
C ASN A 113 2.99 -2.04 -2.58
N SER A 114 2.09 -1.28 -3.21
CA SER A 114 1.34 -0.22 -2.52
C SER A 114 -0.10 -0.13 -3.00
N LEU A 115 -0.93 0.54 -2.20
CA LEU A 115 -2.24 1.06 -2.61
C LEU A 115 -1.99 2.45 -3.21
N PHE A 116 -1.86 2.54 -4.52
CA PHE A 116 -1.53 3.80 -5.20
C PHE A 116 -2.56 4.88 -4.88
N LEU A 117 -2.14 5.89 -4.11
CA LEU A 117 -3.05 6.94 -3.66
C LEU A 117 -3.50 7.82 -4.83
N SER A 118 -2.60 8.13 -5.77
CA SER A 118 -2.90 8.95 -6.94
C SER A 118 -3.99 8.36 -7.83
N SER A 119 -3.95 7.05 -8.10
CA SER A 119 -5.00 6.38 -8.88
C SER A 119 -6.34 6.38 -8.15
N SER A 120 -6.31 6.17 -6.83
CA SER A 120 -7.49 6.21 -5.97
C SER A 120 -8.13 7.61 -5.96
N GLN A 121 -7.31 8.65 -5.81
CA GLN A 121 -7.76 10.05 -5.85
C GLN A 121 -8.34 10.41 -7.21
N PHE A 122 -7.67 10.03 -8.31
CA PHE A 122 -8.13 10.30 -9.66
C PHE A 122 -9.50 9.68 -9.95
N VAL A 123 -9.65 8.38 -9.67
CA VAL A 123 -10.91 7.65 -9.89
C VAL A 123 -12.02 8.19 -8.99
N LEU A 124 -11.73 8.52 -7.73
CA LEU A 124 -12.71 9.13 -6.84
C LEU A 124 -13.17 10.50 -7.35
N ALA A 125 -12.24 11.33 -7.81
CA ALA A 125 -12.55 12.67 -8.32
C ALA A 125 -13.45 12.60 -9.56
N ASN A 126 -13.14 11.71 -10.52
CA ASN A 126 -13.99 11.49 -11.69
C ASN A 126 -15.38 10.96 -11.29
N PHE A 127 -15.43 9.96 -10.40
CA PHE A 127 -16.69 9.41 -9.91
C PHE A 127 -17.58 10.49 -9.26
N VAL A 128 -17.02 11.35 -8.40
CA VAL A 128 -17.77 12.42 -7.74
C VAL A 128 -18.22 13.48 -8.73
N ARG A 129 -17.37 13.87 -9.70
CA ARG A 129 -17.74 14.80 -10.76
C ARG A 129 -18.94 14.31 -11.56
N ASP A 130 -18.93 13.03 -11.93
CA ASP A 130 -19.97 12.41 -12.74
C ASP A 130 -21.27 12.22 -11.93
N LEU A 131 -21.17 11.99 -10.61
CA LEU A 131 -22.31 11.86 -9.71
C LEU A 131 -23.05 13.18 -9.44
N LEU A 132 -22.34 14.31 -9.42
CA LEU A 132 -22.84 15.60 -8.93
C LEU A 132 -23.03 16.68 -10.01
N ASP A 133 -23.02 16.28 -11.29
CA ASP A 133 -23.30 17.15 -12.45
C ASP A 133 -22.57 18.52 -12.36
N GLN A 134 -21.26 18.46 -12.10
CA GLN A 134 -20.32 19.60 -11.98
C GLN A 134 -20.47 20.56 -10.79
N GLN A 135 -21.51 20.46 -9.95
CA GLN A 135 -21.68 21.36 -8.78
C GLN A 135 -20.95 20.89 -7.51
N SER A 136 -19.77 20.28 -7.67
CA SER A 136 -19.02 19.70 -6.55
C SER A 136 -17.97 20.67 -6.00
N CYS A 137 -17.93 20.84 -4.68
CA CYS A 137 -16.76 21.39 -4.01
C CYS A 137 -15.82 20.24 -3.59
N ILE A 138 -14.62 20.18 -4.17
CA ILE A 138 -13.60 19.24 -3.72
C ILE A 138 -12.80 19.93 -2.60
N CYS A 139 -13.02 19.53 -1.35
CA CYS A 139 -12.13 19.92 -0.27
C CYS A 139 -10.95 18.94 -0.21
N LEU A 140 -9.78 19.40 -0.63
CA LEU A 140 -8.54 18.68 -0.42
C LEU A 140 -7.89 19.28 0.81
N SER A 141 -7.86 18.56 1.93
CA SER A 141 -6.92 18.93 2.99
C SER A 141 -5.51 18.77 2.41
N GLU A 142 -4.68 19.81 2.50
CA GLU A 142 -3.29 19.77 2.08
C GLU A 142 -2.50 18.82 2.98
N ILE A 143 -2.60 17.52 2.70
CA ILE A 143 -1.73 16.52 3.28
C ILE A 143 -0.58 16.35 2.29
N GLY A 144 0.35 17.32 2.31
CA GLY A 144 1.55 17.48 1.48
C GLY A 144 1.75 16.43 0.38
N GLY A 145 1.36 16.75 -0.85
CA GLY A 145 1.57 15.86 -2.00
C GLY A 145 0.67 16.03 -3.23
N ILE A 146 -0.17 17.05 -3.29
CA ILE A 146 -1.28 17.12 -4.26
C ILE A 146 -0.88 17.78 -5.60
N THR A 147 0.39 17.94 -5.92
CA THR A 147 0.80 18.61 -7.18
C THR A 147 0.16 17.96 -8.42
N GLY A 148 0.00 16.63 -8.44
CA GLY A 148 -0.57 15.92 -9.58
C GLY A 148 -2.10 16.03 -9.77
N LEU A 149 -2.88 16.38 -8.74
CA LEU A 149 -4.34 16.55 -8.91
C LEU A 149 -4.68 17.95 -9.44
N TRP A 150 -3.87 18.95 -9.08
CA TRP A 150 -4.04 20.33 -9.54
C TRP A 150 -3.85 20.45 -11.06
N ASP A 151 -2.92 19.68 -11.64
CA ASP A 151 -2.70 19.65 -13.10
C ASP A 151 -3.92 19.12 -13.87
N SER A 152 -4.74 18.26 -13.26
CA SER A 152 -5.98 17.72 -13.86
C SER A 152 -7.22 18.60 -13.67
N LEU A 153 -7.13 19.67 -12.87
CA LEU A 153 -8.25 20.55 -12.51
C LEU A 153 -8.18 21.94 -13.19
N SER A 154 -7.51 22.06 -14.33
CA SER A 154 -7.28 23.31 -15.09
C SER A 154 -8.54 24.01 -15.65
N GLY A 155 -9.73 23.75 -15.10
CA GLY A 155 -10.99 24.43 -15.40
C GLY A 155 -11.81 24.87 -14.17
N ALA A 156 -11.26 24.78 -12.94
CA ALA A 156 -12.01 25.01 -11.70
C ALA A 156 -11.64 26.32 -10.95
N ASP A 157 -11.30 27.39 -11.66
CA ASP A 157 -10.85 28.67 -11.06
C ASP A 157 -11.89 29.36 -10.15
N HIS A 158 -13.16 28.96 -10.21
CA HIS A 158 -14.23 29.56 -9.41
C HIS A 158 -14.49 28.87 -8.06
N ILE A 159 -13.83 27.75 -7.75
CA ILE A 159 -14.06 26.99 -6.51
C ILE A 159 -12.80 27.06 -5.63
N LYS A 160 -12.45 28.28 -5.23
CA LYS A 160 -11.35 28.57 -4.30
C LYS A 160 -11.87 29.29 -3.06
N GLY A 161 -12.76 28.63 -2.33
CA GLY A 161 -13.35 29.10 -1.06
C GLY A 161 -12.94 28.21 0.11
N ASN A 162 -12.34 28.81 1.14
CA ASN A 162 -11.74 28.15 2.31
C ASN A 162 -12.74 27.35 3.16
N LEU A 163 -12.83 26.02 2.95
CA LEU A 163 -13.36 25.09 3.96
C LEU A 163 -12.41 24.98 5.17
N MET A 164 -11.12 25.26 4.97
CA MET A 164 -10.07 25.26 6.00
C MET A 164 -10.26 26.33 7.09
N GLY A 165 -11.13 27.32 6.88
CA GLY A 165 -11.51 28.27 7.93
C GLY A 165 -12.51 27.69 8.95
N TYR A 166 -13.17 26.58 8.61
CA TYR A 166 -14.25 25.99 9.42
C TYR A 166 -13.84 24.76 10.23
N CYS A 167 -12.73 24.10 9.88
CA CYS A 167 -12.27 22.89 10.57
C CYS A 167 -10.92 23.18 11.22
N GLN A 168 -10.85 23.22 12.55
CA GLN A 168 -9.59 23.47 13.26
C GLN A 168 -8.76 22.19 13.40
N ASP A 169 -9.38 21.01 13.26
CA ASP A 169 -8.71 19.72 13.21
C ASP A 169 -9.48 18.65 12.39
N ALA A 170 -8.93 17.44 12.33
CA ALA A 170 -9.53 16.30 11.63
C ALA A 170 -10.85 15.82 12.25
N SER A 171 -11.09 16.11 13.54
CA SER A 171 -12.33 15.79 14.26
C SER A 171 -13.47 16.70 13.81
N ASP A 172 -13.18 17.99 13.56
CA ASP A 172 -14.14 18.93 13.00
C ASP A 172 -14.54 18.56 11.56
N LEU A 173 -13.57 18.12 10.75
CA LEU A 173 -13.86 17.65 9.39
C LEU A 173 -14.76 16.41 9.39
N ILE A 174 -14.52 15.47 10.31
CA ILE A 174 -15.35 14.27 10.49
C ILE A 174 -16.76 14.66 10.95
N LYS A 175 -16.91 15.60 11.91
CA LYS A 175 -18.23 16.09 12.34
C LYS A 175 -19.00 16.81 11.24
N VAL A 176 -18.33 17.63 10.42
CA VAL A 176 -18.97 18.30 9.27
C VAL A 176 -19.43 17.29 8.22
N LEU A 177 -18.68 16.20 8.00
CA LEU A 177 -19.06 15.12 7.09
C LEU A 177 -20.14 14.20 7.69
N GLU A 178 -20.11 13.93 9.00
CA GLU A 178 -21.14 13.15 9.71
C GLU A 178 -22.49 13.86 9.76
N VAL A 179 -22.50 15.20 9.86
CA VAL A 179 -23.73 16.00 9.91
C VAL A 179 -24.41 16.13 8.54
N SER A 180 -23.74 15.83 7.41
CA SER A 180 -24.31 15.95 6.06
C SER A 180 -24.38 14.66 5.21
N SER A 181 -23.63 13.60 5.53
CA SER A 181 -23.47 12.51 4.56
C SER A 181 -24.49 11.37 4.71
N LYS A 182 -25.57 11.44 3.92
CA LYS A 182 -26.33 10.24 3.52
C LYS A 182 -25.48 9.23 2.72
N SER A 183 -24.25 9.59 2.31
CA SER A 183 -23.33 8.74 1.54
C SER A 183 -21.89 9.25 1.66
N LEU A 184 -21.01 8.52 2.37
CA LEU A 184 -19.56 8.75 2.35
C LEU A 184 -18.93 7.83 1.31
N PHE A 185 -18.13 8.37 0.39
CA PHE A 185 -17.42 7.60 -0.63
C PHE A 185 -15.92 7.55 -0.35
N SER A 186 -15.28 6.44 -0.69
CA SER A 186 -13.83 6.31 -0.68
C SER A 186 -13.37 5.44 -1.84
N ALA A 187 -12.18 5.72 -2.38
CA ALA A 187 -11.58 4.88 -3.41
C ALA A 187 -10.31 4.20 -2.92
N SER A 188 -10.07 2.98 -3.37
CA SER A 188 -8.87 2.20 -3.06
C SER A 188 -8.69 1.10 -4.11
N THR A 189 -7.45 0.62 -4.27
CA THR A 189 -7.19 -0.62 -5.05
C THR A 189 -7.62 -1.89 -4.31
N TRP A 190 -8.05 -1.76 -3.05
CA TRP A 190 -8.55 -2.86 -2.25
C TRP A 190 -9.57 -2.43 -1.20
N PHE A 191 -10.56 -3.29 -1.01
CA PHE A 191 -11.44 -3.32 0.13
C PHE A 191 -11.57 -4.76 0.59
N ARG A 192 -11.73 -5.00 1.90
CA ARG A 192 -11.91 -6.36 2.42
C ARG A 192 -13.21 -6.98 1.87
N GLU A 193 -14.18 -6.15 1.49
CA GLU A 193 -15.51 -6.53 1.02
C GLU A 193 -15.53 -6.97 -0.46
N LEU A 194 -14.38 -6.95 -1.16
CA LEU A 194 -14.32 -7.42 -2.55
C LEU A 194 -14.75 -8.89 -2.65
N GLN A 195 -15.70 -9.19 -3.54
CA GLN A 195 -16.29 -10.53 -3.69
C GLN A 195 -15.55 -11.44 -4.68
N ASN A 196 -14.28 -11.16 -4.95
CA ASN A 196 -13.46 -12.06 -5.77
C ASN A 196 -12.91 -13.20 -4.89
N GLU A 197 -12.77 -14.39 -5.48
CA GLU A 197 -12.37 -15.62 -4.78
C GLU A 197 -11.07 -15.44 -3.97
N ALA A 198 -10.03 -14.87 -4.57
CA ALA A 198 -8.73 -14.67 -3.92
C ALA A 198 -8.81 -13.74 -2.69
N ASN A 199 -9.70 -12.74 -2.72
CA ASN A 199 -9.92 -11.85 -1.58
C ASN A 199 -10.71 -12.53 -0.46
N VAL A 200 -11.78 -13.24 -0.81
CA VAL A 200 -12.58 -13.99 0.17
C VAL A 200 -11.70 -15.00 0.89
N GLU A 201 -10.90 -15.77 0.15
CA GLU A 201 -9.95 -16.73 0.71
C GLU A 201 -8.96 -16.06 1.67
N PHE A 202 -8.32 -14.96 1.24
CA PHE A 202 -7.37 -14.24 2.08
C PHE A 202 -8.00 -13.72 3.37
N VAL A 203 -9.15 -13.05 3.28
CA VAL A 203 -9.84 -12.45 4.43
C VAL A 203 -10.29 -13.52 5.41
N GLU A 204 -10.95 -14.58 4.94
CA GLU A 204 -11.41 -15.68 5.78
C GLU A 204 -10.25 -16.41 6.46
N HIS A 205 -9.18 -16.70 5.71
CA HIS A 205 -8.00 -17.36 6.26
C HIS A 205 -7.34 -16.48 7.32
N TYR A 206 -7.14 -15.19 7.06
CA TYR A 206 -6.57 -14.24 8.01
C TYR A 206 -7.38 -14.18 9.30
N GLN A 207 -8.70 -14.02 9.18
CA GLN A 207 -9.61 -13.95 10.32
C GLN A 207 -9.62 -15.25 11.13
N ARG A 208 -9.70 -16.40 10.46
CA ARG A 208 -9.67 -17.71 11.14
C ARG A 208 -8.36 -17.93 11.88
N ARG A 209 -7.23 -17.52 11.30
CA ARG A 209 -5.89 -17.79 11.85
C ARG A 209 -5.54 -16.87 13.02
N PHE A 210 -5.94 -15.60 12.94
CA PHE A 210 -5.48 -14.56 13.87
C PHE A 210 -6.60 -13.91 14.69
N ALA A 211 -7.86 -14.31 14.48
CA ALA A 211 -9.03 -13.68 15.10
C ALA A 211 -9.05 -12.14 14.92
N ALA A 212 -8.53 -11.68 13.79
CA ALA A 212 -8.32 -10.26 13.49
C ALA A 212 -8.74 -9.95 12.05
N ILE A 213 -9.03 -8.67 11.78
CA ILE A 213 -9.37 -8.19 10.45
C ILE A 213 -8.07 -7.78 9.73
N PRO A 214 -7.80 -8.24 8.50
CA PRO A 214 -6.58 -7.86 7.80
C PRO A 214 -6.56 -6.36 7.49
N SER A 215 -5.43 -5.72 7.78
CA SER A 215 -5.12 -4.37 7.33
C SER A 215 -4.55 -4.36 5.90
N PRO A 216 -4.44 -3.17 5.27
CA PRO A 216 -3.65 -3.00 4.06
C PRO A 216 -2.22 -3.54 4.15
N PHE A 217 -1.57 -3.46 5.32
CA PHE A 217 -0.20 -3.97 5.47
C PHE A 217 -0.14 -5.49 5.39
N ALA A 218 -1.11 -6.19 6.00
CA ALA A 218 -1.25 -7.64 5.87
C ALA A 218 -1.50 -8.05 4.43
N LEU A 219 -2.39 -7.35 3.71
CA LEU A 219 -2.63 -7.60 2.29
C LEU A 219 -1.35 -7.47 1.45
N LEU A 220 -0.65 -6.33 1.58
CA LEU A 220 0.53 -6.05 0.76
C LEU A 220 1.65 -7.07 1.04
N ALA A 221 1.79 -7.51 2.29
CA ALA A 221 2.72 -8.57 2.66
C ALA A 221 2.27 -9.94 2.14
N TYR A 222 0.97 -10.25 2.19
CA TYR A 222 0.39 -11.47 1.66
C TYR A 222 0.68 -11.66 0.17
N GLU A 223 0.47 -10.63 -0.63
CA GLU A 223 0.78 -10.66 -2.06
C GLU A 223 2.27 -10.89 -2.36
N ILE A 224 3.16 -10.35 -1.53
CA ILE A 224 4.60 -10.64 -1.60
C ILE A 224 4.84 -12.11 -1.28
N GLY A 225 4.17 -12.64 -0.25
CA GLY A 225 4.23 -14.06 0.09
C GLY A 225 3.79 -14.97 -1.05
N LEU A 226 2.69 -14.63 -1.74
CA LEU A 226 2.21 -15.36 -2.92
C LEU A 226 3.26 -15.40 -4.03
N LEU A 227 3.91 -14.27 -4.31
CA LEU A 227 5.01 -14.21 -5.28
C LEU A 227 6.20 -15.07 -4.87
N LEU A 228 6.43 -15.26 -3.58
CA LEU A 228 7.54 -16.05 -3.07
C LEU A 228 7.21 -17.55 -2.99
N ARG A 229 5.95 -17.94 -2.73
CA ARG A 229 5.47 -19.32 -2.52
C ARG A 229 6.09 -20.37 -3.45
N ASN A 230 6.15 -20.11 -4.76
CA ASN A 230 6.69 -21.07 -5.74
C ASN A 230 8.21 -21.31 -5.59
N GLN A 231 8.97 -20.40 -4.98
CA GLN A 231 10.38 -20.65 -4.64
C GLN A 231 10.50 -21.59 -3.44
N TYR A 232 9.51 -21.58 -2.54
CA TYR A 232 9.54 -22.40 -1.32
C TYR A 232 9.25 -23.87 -1.57
N GLN A 233 8.44 -24.17 -2.57
CA GLN A 233 8.15 -25.54 -2.97
C GLN A 233 9.36 -26.24 -3.60
N LYS A 234 10.34 -25.50 -4.13
CA LYS A 234 11.51 -26.05 -4.77
C LYS A 234 12.68 -26.09 -3.78
N LYS A 235 13.36 -27.24 -3.63
CA LYS A 235 14.53 -27.47 -2.73
C LYS A 235 15.80 -26.66 -3.11
N TYR A 236 15.67 -25.53 -3.82
CA TYR A 236 16.83 -24.77 -4.28
C TYR A 236 17.40 -23.84 -3.19
N PRO A 237 18.70 -23.51 -3.26
CA PRO A 237 19.31 -22.51 -2.39
C PRO A 237 18.59 -21.15 -2.54
N ARG A 238 18.24 -20.54 -1.41
CA ARG A 238 17.55 -19.24 -1.34
C ARG A 238 18.53 -18.09 -1.59
N SER A 239 19.01 -17.95 -2.82
CA SER A 239 19.88 -16.83 -3.21
C SER A 239 19.06 -15.55 -3.42
N GLN A 240 19.67 -14.38 -3.22
CA GLN A 240 19.03 -13.09 -3.51
C GLN A 240 18.53 -13.02 -4.96
N ASN A 241 19.28 -13.60 -5.92
CA ASN A 241 18.88 -13.67 -7.32
C ASN A 241 17.57 -14.47 -7.51
N SER A 242 17.39 -15.58 -6.78
CA SER A 242 16.14 -16.35 -6.84
C SER A 242 14.93 -15.56 -6.35
N ILE A 243 15.11 -14.70 -5.33
CA ILE A 243 14.09 -13.81 -4.79
C ILE A 243 13.77 -12.71 -5.80
N VAL A 244 14.77 -12.05 -6.37
CA VAL A 244 14.58 -11.06 -7.44
C VAL A 244 13.80 -11.65 -8.61
N SER A 245 14.17 -12.85 -9.08
CA SER A 245 13.44 -13.55 -10.13
C SER A 245 12.01 -13.87 -9.73
N ALA A 246 11.75 -14.23 -8.47
CA ALA A 246 10.41 -14.48 -7.96
C ALA A 246 9.53 -13.23 -7.96
N LEU A 247 10.07 -12.10 -7.48
CA LEU A 247 9.37 -10.81 -7.38
C LEU A 247 9.12 -10.17 -8.75
N ARG A 248 9.92 -10.53 -9.78
CA ARG A 248 9.70 -10.11 -11.17
C ARG A 248 8.65 -10.91 -11.92
N ARG A 249 8.14 -12.00 -11.35
CA ARG A 249 7.10 -12.79 -12.01
C ARG A 249 5.86 -11.93 -12.20
N ILE A 250 5.40 -11.91 -13.44
CA ILE A 250 4.09 -11.41 -13.81
C ILE A 250 3.08 -12.56 -13.67
N ASN A 251 1.81 -12.23 -13.39
CA ASN A 251 0.66 -13.15 -13.38
C ASN A 251 0.42 -13.97 -12.10
N VAL A 252 0.79 -13.45 -10.93
CA VAL A 252 0.23 -13.98 -9.66
C VAL A 252 -1.05 -13.23 -9.35
N THR A 253 -2.16 -13.93 -9.16
CA THR A 253 -3.44 -13.33 -8.76
C THR A 253 -3.48 -13.22 -7.24
N GLY A 254 -3.69 -12.02 -6.73
CA GLY A 254 -3.91 -11.73 -5.31
C GLY A 254 -5.31 -11.17 -5.04
N PRO A 255 -5.60 -10.74 -3.79
CA PRO A 255 -6.91 -10.24 -3.38
C PRO A 255 -7.37 -9.00 -4.17
N ARG A 256 -6.43 -8.24 -4.73
CA ARG A 256 -6.70 -7.06 -5.57
C ARG A 256 -6.78 -7.36 -7.07
N GLY A 257 -6.56 -8.61 -7.47
CA GLY A 257 -6.37 -9.01 -8.86
C GLY A 257 -4.91 -9.31 -9.18
N ALA A 258 -4.49 -9.10 -10.43
CA ALA A 258 -3.13 -9.40 -10.87
C ALA A 258 -2.09 -8.55 -10.13
N ILE A 259 -1.09 -9.21 -9.54
CA ILE A 259 0.02 -8.58 -8.83
C ILE A 259 1.18 -8.34 -9.81
N ASN A 260 1.70 -7.12 -9.82
CA ASN A 260 2.90 -6.78 -10.56
C ASN A 260 3.76 -5.77 -9.79
N LEU A 261 4.89 -6.25 -9.26
CA LEU A 261 5.81 -5.43 -8.46
C LEU A 261 6.87 -4.72 -9.29
N ARG A 262 6.97 -5.02 -10.60
CA ARG A 262 7.96 -4.41 -11.47
C ARG A 262 7.81 -2.89 -11.46
N ALA A 263 8.91 -2.19 -11.25
CA ALA A 263 8.93 -0.75 -11.32
C ALA A 263 8.85 -0.29 -12.79
N ASP A 264 9.50 -1.01 -13.70
CA ASP A 264 9.70 -0.63 -15.10
C ASP A 264 8.49 -0.84 -16.03
N CYS A 265 7.41 -1.47 -15.57
CA CYS A 265 6.19 -1.64 -16.37
C CYS A 265 5.18 -0.53 -16.10
N GLN A 266 4.44 -0.11 -17.14
CA GLN A 266 3.22 0.66 -16.97
C GLN A 266 2.29 -0.13 -16.06
N ARG A 267 1.93 0.46 -14.92
CA ARG A 267 1.05 -0.18 -13.96
C ARG A 267 -0.39 0.07 -14.37
N SER A 268 -1.12 -1.02 -14.57
CA SER A 268 -2.57 -1.00 -14.49
C SER A 268 -2.96 -1.42 -13.07
N SER A 269 -3.95 -0.75 -12.50
CA SER A 269 -4.55 -1.15 -11.24
C SER A 269 -6.04 -0.95 -11.34
N VAL A 270 -6.79 -1.94 -10.84
CA VAL A 270 -8.21 -1.76 -10.65
C VAL A 270 -8.39 -0.93 -9.39
N VAL A 271 -9.10 0.18 -9.50
CA VAL A 271 -9.52 1.02 -8.39
C VAL A 271 -11.01 0.81 -8.21
N TYR A 272 -11.41 0.66 -6.96
CA TYR A 272 -12.80 0.52 -6.56
C TYR A 272 -13.22 1.79 -5.84
N VAL A 273 -14.46 2.23 -6.05
CA VAL A 273 -15.12 3.22 -5.19
C VAL A 273 -16.12 2.49 -4.32
N SER A 274 -16.01 2.68 -3.02
CA SER A 274 -16.94 2.15 -2.04
C SER A 274 -17.80 3.27 -1.45
N LYS A 275 -19.09 3.01 -1.30
CA LYS A 275 -19.99 3.77 -0.45
C LYS A 275 -19.98 3.15 0.94
N VAL A 276 -19.69 3.96 1.96
CA VAL A 276 -19.78 3.54 3.37
C VAL A 276 -21.26 3.57 3.75
N GLY A 277 -21.81 2.40 4.10
CA GLY A 277 -23.17 2.30 4.63
C GLY A 277 -23.27 3.00 5.98
N THR A 278 -24.43 3.59 6.27
CA THR A 278 -24.76 4.01 7.64
C THR A 278 -25.15 2.78 8.45
N ARG A 279 -24.63 2.65 9.67
CA ARG A 279 -25.00 1.56 10.60
C ARG A 279 -26.52 1.38 10.65
N HIS A 280 -27.01 0.25 10.16
CA HIS A 280 -28.32 -0.24 10.59
C HIS A 280 -28.15 -0.88 11.98
N LYS A 281 -29.02 -0.55 12.93
CA LYS A 281 -28.97 -1.04 14.32
C LYS A 281 -28.77 -2.57 14.34
N GLY A 282 -27.55 -3.01 14.72
CA GLY A 282 -27.21 -4.42 14.91
C GLY A 282 -26.42 -5.11 13.79
N GLY A 283 -26.06 -4.42 12.71
CA GLY A 283 -25.21 -4.95 11.64
C GLY A 283 -23.79 -4.40 11.64
N ASP A 284 -22.82 -5.20 11.17
CA ASP A 284 -21.50 -4.70 10.80
C ASP A 284 -21.62 -3.70 9.64
N ASP A 285 -20.87 -2.60 9.73
CA ASP A 285 -20.78 -1.61 8.66
C ASP A 285 -20.21 -2.25 7.40
N LYS A 286 -21.10 -2.62 6.46
CA LYS A 286 -20.70 -3.12 5.15
C LYS A 286 -20.51 -1.97 4.18
N ARG A 287 -19.35 -1.96 3.53
CA ARG A 287 -19.08 -1.11 2.37
C ARG A 287 -19.72 -1.74 1.14
N GLU A 288 -20.40 -0.93 0.35
CA GLU A 288 -20.91 -1.32 -0.96
C GLU A 288 -19.93 -0.83 -2.03
N ILE A 289 -19.47 -1.72 -2.91
CA ILE A 289 -18.66 -1.32 -4.05
C ILE A 289 -19.60 -0.78 -5.14
N VAL A 290 -19.50 0.52 -5.42
CA VAL A 290 -20.42 1.23 -6.34
C VAL A 290 -19.78 1.55 -7.68
N CYS A 291 -18.46 1.53 -7.77
CA CYS A 291 -17.72 1.71 -9.02
C CYS A 291 -16.45 0.87 -9.04
N ARG A 292 -16.05 0.42 -10.23
CA ARG A 292 -14.81 -0.29 -10.53
C ARG A 292 -14.23 0.30 -11.81
N GLU A 293 -13.02 0.85 -11.74
CA GLU A 293 -12.35 1.49 -12.87
C GLU A 293 -10.92 0.94 -13.03
N GLU A 294 -10.53 0.66 -14.27
CA GLU A 294 -9.12 0.35 -14.57
C GLU A 294 -8.34 1.66 -14.74
N TYR A 295 -7.46 1.93 -13.78
CA TYR A 295 -6.52 3.04 -13.91
C TYR A 295 -5.23 2.57 -14.57
N ARG A 296 -4.82 3.28 -15.62
CA ARG A 296 -3.50 3.11 -16.25
C ARG A 296 -2.71 4.39 -16.04
N GLU A 297 -1.57 4.26 -15.39
CA GLU A 297 -0.66 5.38 -15.23
C GLU A 297 -0.17 5.82 -16.61
N ALA A 298 -0.23 7.12 -16.94
CA ALA A 298 0.27 7.61 -18.22
C ALA A 298 1.75 7.22 -18.38
N SER A 299 2.12 6.73 -19.57
CA SER A 299 3.53 6.48 -19.89
C SER A 299 4.28 7.80 -19.78
N CYS A 300 5.28 7.87 -18.91
CA CYS A 300 6.24 8.97 -18.90
C CYS A 300 6.94 8.97 -20.27
N GLY A 301 6.59 9.95 -21.12
CA GLY A 301 7.31 10.25 -22.36
C GLY A 301 8.59 11.01 -22.09
#